data_AF-A0A177H695-F1
#
_entry.id   AF-A0A177H695-F1
#
_cell.length_a   1.000
_cell.length_b   1.000
_cell.length_c   1.000
_cell.angle_alpha   90.00
_cell.angle_beta   90.00
_cell.angle_gamma   90.00
#
_symmetry.space_group_name_H-M   'P 1'
#
loop_
_entity.id
_entity.type
_entity.pdbx_description
1 polymer ?
#
loop_
_entity_poly.entity_id
_entity_poly.type
_entity_poly.pdbx_seq_one_letter_code
_entity_poly.pdbx_strand_id
1 'polypeptide(L)' 'MTAYSDFKKYEAVLAHCQSSANSELYRNAEDYGKAAGFFDSRNHLTQTGSDLAYILLLDEVRHNGIAA' A
#
# COMPACT_ATOMS: atom_id res chain seq x y z
N MET A 1 15.06 -13.29 -2.09
CA MET A 1 13.94 -13.07 -3.02
C MET A 1 12.81 -12.30 -2.32
N THR A 2 13.09 -11.13 -1.73
CA THR A 2 12.11 -10.40 -0.89
C THR A 2 11.86 -8.97 -1.39
N ALA A 3 12.90 -8.28 -1.88
CA ALA A 3 12.82 -6.88 -2.31
C ALA A 3 11.70 -6.56 -3.32
N TYR A 4 11.45 -7.45 -4.30
CA TYR A 4 10.36 -7.23 -5.26
C TYR A 4 8.97 -7.41 -4.65
N SER A 5 8.82 -8.37 -3.72
CA SER A 5 7.57 -8.56 -2.99
C SER A 5 7.32 -7.41 -2.01
N ASP A 6 8.38 -6.91 -1.36
CA ASP A 6 8.30 -5.80 -0.42
C ASP A 6 7.96 -4.49 -1.15
N PHE A 7 8.55 -4.28 -2.34
CA PHE A 7 8.20 -3.17 -3.22
C PHE A 7 6.72 -3.21 -3.64
N LYS A 8 6.21 -4.37 -4.09
CA LYS A 8 4.79 -4.48 -4.46
C LYS A 8 3.84 -4.18 -3.32
N LYS A 9 4.14 -4.66 -2.12
CA LYS A 9 3.34 -4.36 -0.93
C LYS A 9 3.35 -2.87 -0.62
N TYR A 10 4.52 -2.24 -0.71
CA TYR A 10 4.67 -0.81 -0.48
C TYR A 10 3.83 -0.01 -1.49
N GLU A 11 3.96 -0.30 -2.78
CA GLU A 11 3.21 0.37 -3.85
C GLU A 11 1.69 0.21 -3.69
N ALA A 12 1.20 -0.98 -3.34
CA ALA A 12 -0.22 -1.21 -3.13
C ALA A 12 -0.78 -0.34 -1.99
N VAL A 13 -0.06 -0.27 -0.87
CA VAL A 13 -0.45 0.56 0.27
C VAL A 13 -0.33 2.05 -0.05
N LEU A 14 0.70 2.44 -0.79
CA LEU A 14 0.90 3.82 -1.21
C LEU A 14 -0.21 4.31 -2.14
N ALA A 15 -0.62 3.49 -3.12
CA ALA A 15 -1.74 3.78 -4.01
C ALA A 15 -3.06 3.92 -3.23
N HIS A 16 -3.29 3.05 -2.25
CA HIS A 16 -4.44 3.17 -1.34
C HIS A 16 -4.41 4.48 -0.55
N CYS A 17 -3.24 4.88 -0.05
CA CYS A 17 -3.07 6.14 0.66
C CYS A 17 -3.28 7.35 -0.25
N GLN A 18 -2.82 7.31 -1.50
CA GLN A 18 -3.05 8.39 -2.48
C GLN A 18 -4.55 8.61 -2.74
N SER A 19 -5.29 7.53 -2.96
CA SER A 19 -6.75 7.58 -3.13
C SER A 19 -7.44 8.14 -1.89
N SER A 20 -7.04 7.71 -0.70
CA SER A 20 -7.63 8.13 0.58
C SER A 20 -7.30 9.57 0.96
N ALA A 21 -6.10 10.04 0.64
CA ALA A 21 -5.67 11.42 0.87
C ALA A 21 -6.26 12.40 -0.17
N ASN A 22 -6.93 11.88 -1.22
CA ASN A 22 -7.44 12.64 -2.36
C ASN A 22 -6.37 13.59 -2.94
N SER A 23 -5.16 13.07 -3.10
CA SER A 23 -4.00 13.84 -3.56
C SER A 23 -3.09 13.01 -4.44
N GLU A 24 -2.69 13.58 -5.58
CA GLU A 24 -1.72 12.99 -6.49
C GLU A 24 -0.27 13.11 -5.98
N LEU A 25 -0.05 13.91 -4.93
CA LEU A 25 1.28 14.13 -4.37
C LEU A 25 1.69 12.94 -3.49
N TYR A 26 2.77 12.26 -3.88
CA TYR A 26 3.36 11.15 -3.13
C TYR A 26 3.56 11.46 -1.64
N ARG A 27 4.04 12.66 -1.33
CA ARG A 27 4.28 13.08 0.06
C ARG A 27 3.01 13.04 0.92
N ASN A 28 1.88 13.44 0.36
CA ASN A 28 0.61 13.46 1.10
C ASN A 28 0.11 12.04 1.38
N ALA A 29 0.37 11.11 0.47
CA ALA A 29 0.06 9.69 0.69
C ALA A 29 0.98 9.05 1.74
N GLU A 30 2.27 9.37 1.73
CA GLU A 30 3.20 8.93 2.78
C GLU A 30 2.82 9.49 4.15
N ASP A 31 2.47 10.78 4.22
CA ASP A 31 2.06 11.42 5.47
C ASP A 31 0.73 10.85 5.99
N TYR A 32 -0.23 10.59 5.10
CA TYR A 32 -1.45 9.87 5.45
C TYR A 32 -1.14 8.46 5.96
N GLY A 33 -0.31 7.69 5.24
CA GLY A 33 0.05 6.33 5.60
C GLY A 33 0.80 6.25 6.93
N LYS A 34 1.63 7.24 7.27
CA LYS A 34 2.24 7.37 8.61
C LYS A 34 1.19 7.65 9.68
N ALA A 35 0.29 8.60 9.43
CA ALA A 35 -0.78 8.96 10.38
C ALA A 35 -1.73 7.77 10.63
N ALA A 36 -1.99 6.95 9.61
CA ALA A 36 -2.77 5.73 9.69
C ALA A 36 -2.00 4.52 10.28
N GLY A 37 -0.68 4.66 10.50
CA GLY A 37 0.18 3.61 11.04
C GLY A 37 0.57 2.52 10.04
N PHE A 38 0.37 2.72 8.74
CA PHE A 38 0.80 1.81 7.68
C PHE A 38 2.29 1.93 7.37
N PHE A 39 2.84 3.13 7.50
CA PHE A 39 4.26 3.41 7.33
C PHE A 39 4.90 3.87 8.63
N ASP A 40 6.18 3.53 8.82
CA ASP A 40 7.01 4.09 9.88
C ASP A 40 7.57 5.47 9.51
N SER A 41 8.32 6.08 10.43
CA SER A 41 8.95 7.40 10.21
C SER A 41 9.92 7.46 9.02
N ARG A 42 10.37 6.31 8.50
CA ARG A 42 11.29 6.16 7.37
C ARG A 42 10.59 5.66 6.10
N ASN A 43 9.26 5.68 6.06
CA ASN A 43 8.42 5.14 4.98
C ASN A 43 8.54 3.62 4.79
N HIS A 44 9.04 2.86 5.77
CA HIS A 44 8.95 1.40 5.68
C HIS A 44 7.57 0.94 6.09
N LEU A 45 7.10 -0.16 5.50
CA LEU A 45 5.86 -0.81 5.94
C LEU A 45 5.98 -1.26 7.39
N THR A 46 5.00 -0.89 8.20
CA THR A 46 4.77 -1.51 9.50
C THR A 46 4.12 -2.88 9.30
N GLN A 47 3.93 -3.63 10.39
CA GLN A 47 3.14 -4.86 10.34
C GLN A 47 1.72 -4.59 9.83
N THR A 48 1.05 -3.55 10.35
CA THR A 48 -0.29 -3.15 9.93
C THR A 48 -0.34 -2.78 8.44
N GLY A 49 0.67 -2.06 7.94
CA GLY A 49 0.79 -1.78 6.51
C GLY A 49 0.97 -3.05 5.68
N SER A 50 1.78 -4.00 6.13
CA SER A 50 1.96 -5.28 5.44
C SER A 50 0.66 -6.12 5.41
N ASP A 51 -0.14 -6.07 6.48
CA ASP A 51 -1.42 -6.78 6.54
C ASP A 51 -2.43 -6.15 5.56
N LEU A 52 -2.49 -4.82 5.49
CA LEU A 52 -3.27 -4.10 4.49
C LEU A 52 -2.83 -4.44 3.06
N ALA A 53 -1.52 -4.46 2.81
CA ALA A 53 -0.98 -4.83 1.50
C ALA A 53 -1.44 -6.23 1.06
N TYR A 54 -1.52 -7.18 2.00
CA TYR A 54 -2.01 -8.52 1.71
C TYR A 54 -3.48 -8.50 1.26
N ILE A 55 -4.33 -7.74 1.93
CA ILE A 55 -5.75 -7.59 1.56
C ILE A 55 -5.87 -6.97 0.16
N LEU A 56 -5.17 -5.85 -0.09
CA LEU A 56 -5.22 -5.12 -1.36
C LEU A 56 -4.74 -5.97 -2.55
N LEU A 57 -3.64 -6.71 -2.37
CA LEU A 57 -3.08 -7.56 -3.42
C LEU A 57 -3.92 -8.82 -3.67
N LEU A 58 -4.61 -9.34 -2.65
CA LEU A 58 -5.58 -10.43 -2.84
C LEU A 58 -6.82 -9.97 -3.62
N ASP A 59 -7.32 -8.77 -3.34
CA ASP A 59 -8.45 -8.19 -4.06
C ASP A 59 -8.10 -7.94 -5.53
N GLU A 60 -6.89 -7.46 -5.83
CA GLU A 60 -6.39 -7.29 -7.21
C GLU A 60 -6.40 -8.62 -7.99
N VAL A 61 -5.98 -9.73 -7.37
CA VAL A 61 -6.02 -11.06 -7.99
C VAL A 61 -7.46 -11.52 -8.21
N ARG A 62 -8.37 -11.28 -7.26
CA ARG A 62 -9.79 -11.64 -7.40
C ARG A 62 -10.49 -10.87 -8.51
N HIS A 63 -10.20 -9.58 -8.67
CA HIS A 63 -10.80 -8.75 -9.71
C HIS A 63 -10.21 -9.02 -11.10
N ASN A 64 -8.94 -9.37 -11.20
CA ASN A 64 -8.33 -9.75 -12.48
C ASN A 64 -8.66 -11.18 -12.92
N GLY A 65 -9.05 -12.08 -12.00
CA GLY A 65 -9.43 -13.46 -12.31
C GLY A 65 -10.85 -13.66 -12.86
N ILE A 66 -11.72 -12.66 -12.74
CA ILE A 66 -13.11 -12.68 -13.27
C ILE A 66 -13.23 -12.04 -14.66
N ALA A 67 -12.13 -11.49 -15.19
CA ALA A 67 -12.06 -10.86 -16.50
C ALA A 67 -11.40 -11.74 -17.59
N ALA A 68 -11.16 -13.03 -17.30
CA ALA A 68 -10.59 -14.00 -18.22
C ALA A 68 -11.63 -14.99 -18.75
#